data_AF-A0A1N6X1T8-F1
#
_entry.id   AF-A0A1N6X1T8-F1
#
_cell.length_a   1.000
_cell.length_b   1.000
_cell.length_c   1.000
_cell.angle_alpha   90.00
_cell.angle_beta   90.00
_cell.angle_gamma   90.00
#
_symmetry.space_group_name_H-M   'P 1'
#
loop_
_entity.id
_entity.type
_entity.pdbx_description
1 polymer ?
#
loop_
_entity_poly.entity_id
_entity_poly.type
_entity_poly.pdbx_seq_one_letter_code
_entity_poly.pdbx_strand_id
1 'polypeptide(L)'
;MTPPTHLDGARVLAWAWSDLPFGHVTDEHGAAPAAIHGLALCQYAGEARVYRFSCDAHWETLQDEAYASEDEARAQLPAQYRAVAAVWHAP
;
A
#
# COMPACT_ATOMS: atom_id res chain seq x y z
N MET A 1 -8.78 -9.16 1.97
CA MET A 1 -8.16 -10.11 1.04
C MET A 1 -6.67 -10.19 1.38
N THR A 2 -6.08 -11.39 1.40
CA THR A 2 -4.63 -11.56 1.61
C THR A 2 -3.88 -11.28 0.30
N PRO A 3 -2.78 -10.50 0.31
CA PRO A 3 -1.98 -10.26 -0.89
C PRO A 3 -1.15 -11.49 -1.29
N PRO A 4 -0.60 -11.51 -2.51
CA PRO A 4 0.55 -12.34 -2.86
C PRO A 4 1.75 -12.09 -1.94
N THR A 5 2.71 -13.03 -1.90
CA THR A 5 3.93 -12.88 -1.08
C THR A 5 4.86 -11.78 -1.59
N HIS A 6 4.74 -11.41 -2.86
CA HIS A 6 5.50 -10.34 -3.49
C HIS A 6 4.59 -9.48 -4.36
N LEU A 7 4.82 -8.17 -4.33
CA LEU A 7 4.18 -7.17 -5.18
C LEU A 7 5.29 -6.43 -5.90
N ASP A 8 5.20 -6.31 -7.24
CA ASP A 8 6.26 -5.73 -8.10
C ASP A 8 7.69 -6.25 -7.82
N GLY A 9 7.81 -7.49 -7.37
CA GLY A 9 9.10 -8.11 -7.02
C GLY A 9 9.62 -7.75 -5.62
N ALA A 10 8.95 -6.86 -4.88
CA ALA A 10 9.23 -6.59 -3.47
C ALA A 10 8.48 -7.59 -2.56
N ARG A 11 9.15 -8.07 -1.50
CA ARG A 11 8.55 -9.00 -0.53
C ARG A 11 7.58 -8.25 0.38
N VAL A 12 6.37 -8.78 0.56
CA VAL A 12 5.39 -8.23 1.51
C VAL A 12 5.82 -8.55 2.94
N LEU A 13 5.92 -7.52 3.78
CA LEU A 13 6.28 -7.57 5.19
C LEU A 13 5.05 -7.43 6.11
N ALA A 14 4.07 -6.66 5.67
CA ALA A 14 2.79 -6.50 6.34
C ALA A 14 1.77 -5.94 5.34
N TRP A 15 0.47 -6.08 5.63
CA TRP A 15 -0.58 -5.57 4.74
C TRP A 15 -1.83 -5.16 5.49
N ALA A 16 -2.63 -4.28 4.88
CA ALA A 16 -3.97 -3.93 5.32
C ALA A 16 -4.92 -3.98 4.12
N TRP A 17 -6.14 -4.45 4.35
CA TRP A 17 -7.18 -4.52 3.32
C TRP A 17 -8.51 -3.99 3.85
N SER A 18 -9.29 -3.37 2.97
CA SER A 18 -10.65 -2.96 3.28
C SER A 18 -11.56 -3.05 2.05
N ASP A 19 -12.80 -3.49 2.25
CA ASP A 19 -13.83 -3.50 1.21
C ASP A 19 -14.28 -2.08 0.84
N LEU A 20 -14.13 -1.13 1.76
CA LEU A 20 -14.23 0.31 1.48
C LEU A 20 -12.83 0.86 1.19
N PRO A 21 -12.66 1.74 0.19
CA PRO A 21 -11.34 2.24 -0.16
C PRO A 21 -10.74 3.08 0.98
N PHE A 22 -9.45 2.88 1.25
CA PHE A 22 -8.67 3.74 2.13
C PHE A 22 -8.61 5.17 1.61
N GLY A 23 -8.57 5.32 0.29
CA GLY A 23 -8.60 6.59 -0.43
C GLY A 23 -8.60 6.38 -1.93
N HIS A 24 -8.34 7.46 -2.66
CA HIS A 24 -8.29 7.43 -4.12
C HIS A 24 -7.01 8.11 -4.60
N VAL A 25 -6.50 7.64 -5.74
CA VAL A 25 -5.40 8.26 -6.46
C VAL A 25 -5.94 8.80 -7.78
N THR A 26 -5.67 10.07 -8.06
CA THR A 26 -5.99 10.68 -9.35
C THR A 26 -4.94 10.29 -10.38
N ASP A 27 -5.37 9.80 -11.53
CA ASP A 27 -4.53 9.66 -12.70
C ASP A 27 -4.25 11.04 -13.32
N GLU A 28 -2.99 11.32 -13.63
CA GLU A 28 -2.55 12.55 -14.29
C GLU A 28 -3.10 12.70 -15.72
N HIS A 29 -3.57 11.60 -16.32
CA HIS A 29 -4.15 11.56 -17.66
C HIS A 29 -5.66 11.83 -17.71
N GLY A 30 -6.29 12.18 -16.57
CA GLY A 30 -7.70 12.56 -16.52
C GLY A 30 -8.66 11.36 -16.51
N ALA A 31 -8.17 10.15 -16.25
CA ALA A 31 -9.02 9.00 -15.99
C ALA A 31 -9.74 9.14 -14.63
N ALA A 32 -10.76 8.31 -14.42
CA ALA A 32 -11.47 8.26 -13.14
C ALA A 32 -10.48 7.92 -12.01
N PRO A 33 -10.59 8.54 -10.82
CA PRO A 33 -9.71 8.24 -9.69
C PRO A 33 -9.76 6.74 -9.33
N ALA A 34 -8.59 6.13 -9.18
CA ALA A 34 -8.47 4.73 -8.82
C ALA A 34 -8.63 4.57 -7.30
N ALA A 35 -9.46 3.61 -6.90
CA ALA A 35 -9.74 3.32 -5.50
C ALA A 35 -8.65 2.43 -4.89
N ILE A 36 -8.13 2.83 -3.73
CA ILE A 36 -7.11 2.08 -2.99
C ILE A 36 -7.77 1.19 -1.96
N HIS A 37 -7.72 -0.11 -2.16
CA HIS A 37 -8.29 -1.12 -1.26
C HIS A 37 -7.21 -1.88 -0.47
N GLY A 38 -6.00 -1.94 -1.01
CA GLY A 38 -4.85 -2.58 -0.39
C GLY A 38 -3.77 -1.57 -0.01
N LEU A 39 -3.19 -1.76 1.17
CA LEU A 39 -1.93 -1.15 1.56
C LEU A 39 -0.95 -2.28 1.90
N ALA A 40 0.25 -2.26 1.35
CA ALA A 40 1.27 -3.26 1.66
C ALA A 40 2.58 -2.58 2.04
N LEU A 41 3.23 -3.07 3.09
CA LEU A 41 4.62 -2.74 3.38
C LEU A 41 5.48 -3.77 2.68
N CYS A 42 6.36 -3.31 1.81
CA CYS A 42 7.15 -4.13 0.94
C CYS A 42 8.63 -3.78 1.08
N GLN A 43 9.50 -4.74 0.80
CA GLN A 43 10.94 -4.50 0.74
C GLN A 43 11.57 -5.26 -0.43
N TYR A 44 12.32 -4.54 -1.24
CA TYR A 44 13.13 -5.11 -2.31
C TYR A 44 14.35 -5.85 -1.73
N ALA A 45 14.76 -6.92 -2.41
CA ALA A 45 15.89 -7.73 -1.97
C ALA A 45 17.18 -6.89 -1.91
N GLY A 46 17.85 -6.90 -0.75
CA GLY A 46 19.10 -6.18 -0.53
C GLY A 46 18.96 -4.70 -0.16
N GLU A 47 17.74 -4.16 -0.13
CA GLU A 47 17.48 -2.80 0.31
C GLU A 47 17.18 -2.71 1.81
N ALA A 48 17.66 -1.65 2.44
CA ALA A 48 17.33 -1.35 3.83
C ALA A 48 15.99 -0.61 3.99
N ARG A 49 15.50 0.01 2.91
CA ARG A 49 14.25 0.79 2.90
C ARG A 49 13.03 -0.12 2.92
N VAL A 50 11.93 0.44 3.42
CA VAL A 50 10.60 -0.17 3.36
C VAL A 50 9.74 0.73 2.49
N TYR A 51 8.93 0.12 1.63
CA TYR A 51 8.04 0.82 0.72
C TYR A 51 6.61 0.58 1.15
N ARG A 52 5.78 1.62 1.17
CA ARG A 52 4.32 1.43 1.30
C ARG A 52 3.68 1.49 -0.06
N PHE A 53 3.19 0.35 -0.54
CA PHE A 53 2.43 0.25 -1.76
C PHE A 53 0.96 0.55 -1.48
N SER A 54 0.35 1.30 -2.40
CA SER A 54 -1.08 1.60 -2.45
C SER A 54 -1.64 0.86 -3.65
N CYS A 55 -2.51 -0.11 -3.38
CA CYS A 55 -2.96 -1.05 -4.39
C CYS A 55 -4.47 -1.00 -4.59
N ASP A 56 -4.91 -1.36 -5.80
CA ASP A 56 -6.32 -1.48 -6.14
C ASP A 56 -6.99 -2.73 -5.52
N ALA A 57 -8.23 -3.02 -5.94
CA ALA A 57 -9.00 -4.18 -5.49
C ALA A 57 -8.44 -5.55 -5.96
N HIS A 58 -7.38 -5.58 -6.77
CA HIS A 58 -6.72 -6.79 -7.27
C HIS A 58 -5.27 -6.89 -6.83
N TRP A 59 -4.82 -6.00 -5.92
CA TRP A 59 -3.42 -5.86 -5.51
C TRP A 59 -2.48 -5.37 -6.62
N GLU A 60 -2.99 -4.72 -7.67
CA GLU A 60 -2.15 -3.98 -8.62
C GLU A 60 -1.63 -2.71 -7.93
N THR A 61 -0.32 -2.50 -7.93
CA THR A 61 0.31 -1.32 -7.31
C THR A 61 0.07 -0.09 -8.17
N LEU A 62 -0.51 0.94 -7.56
CA LEU A 62 -0.78 2.22 -8.23
C LEU A 62 0.19 3.31 -7.79
N GLN A 63 0.64 3.26 -6.54
CA GLN A 63 1.65 4.17 -6.00
C GLN A 63 2.49 3.46 -4.94
N ASP A 64 3.76 3.81 -4.86
CA ASP A 64 4.65 3.44 -3.77
C ASP A 64 5.36 4.67 -3.20
N GLU A 65 5.72 4.60 -1.92
CA GLU A 65 6.51 5.63 -1.24
C GLU A 65 7.52 4.96 -0.33
N ALA A 66 8.73 5.52 -0.27
CA ALA A 66 9.85 4.94 0.47
C ALA A 66 9.95 5.52 1.89
N TYR A 67 10.24 4.64 2.84
CA TYR A 67 10.38 4.93 4.27
C TYR A 67 11.64 4.28 4.83
N ALA A 68 12.13 4.80 5.96
CA ALA A 68 13.30 4.24 6.63
C ALA A 68 12.97 2.95 7.41
N SER A 69 11.70 2.72 7.78
CA SER A 69 11.27 1.55 8.54
C SER A 69 9.79 1.20 8.36
N GLU A 70 9.39 -0.01 8.78
CA GLU A 70 7.98 -0.42 8.82
C GLU A 70 7.13 0.48 9.73
N ASP A 71 7.65 0.84 10.91
CA ASP A 71 6.93 1.67 11.87
C ASP A 71 6.63 3.06 11.28
N GLU A 72 7.62 3.64 10.58
CA GLU A 72 7.45 4.92 9.90
C GLU A 72 6.40 4.82 8.78
N ALA A 73 6.47 3.78 7.95
CA ALA A 73 5.53 3.56 6.86
C ALA A 73 4.07 3.38 7.35
N ARG A 74 3.87 2.76 8.52
CA ARG A 74 2.57 2.61 9.18
C ARG A 74 2.07 3.93 9.78
N ALA A 75 2.95 4.67 10.46
CA ALA A 75 2.59 5.92 11.14
C ALA A 75 2.31 7.07 10.16
N GLN A 76 3.04 7.11 9.04
CA GLN A 76 2.95 8.18 8.04
C GLN A 76 1.94 7.90 6.92
N LEU A 77 0.82 7.23 7.23
CA LEU A 77 -0.25 7.06 6.25
C LEU A 77 -0.82 8.45 5.88
N PRO A 78 -0.80 8.90 4.61
CA PRO A 78 -1.33 10.19 4.19
C PRO A 78 -2.80 10.37 4.57
N ALA A 79 -3.24 11.60 4.83
CA ALA A 79 -4.62 11.89 5.20
C ALA A 79 -5.64 11.36 4.17
N GLN A 80 -5.27 11.37 2.88
CA GLN A 80 -6.10 10.83 1.80
C GLN A 80 -6.37 9.32 1.91
N TYR A 81 -5.54 8.56 2.64
CA TYR A 81 -5.69 7.11 2.85
C TYR A 81 -6.28 6.74 4.22
N ARG A 82 -6.82 7.72 4.95
CA ARG A 82 -7.39 7.52 6.29
C ARG A 82 -8.92 7.47 6.30
N ALA A 83 -9.56 7.25 5.15
CA ALA A 83 -11.03 7.10 5.11
C ALA A 83 -11.50 5.89 5.93
N VAL A 84 -10.65 4.86 6.02
CA VAL A 84 -10.85 3.68 6.87
C VAL A 84 -9.58 3.44 7.68
N ALA A 85 -9.72 2.90 8.90
CA ALA A 85 -8.58 2.51 9.71
C ALA A 85 -7.82 1.34 9.06
N ALA A 86 -6.51 1.50 8.86
CA ALA A 86 -5.65 0.43 8.38
C ALA A 86 -5.36 -0.57 9.51
N VAL A 87 -5.98 -1.76 9.42
CA VAL A 87 -5.68 -2.89 10.31
C VAL A 87 -4.56 -3.71 9.66
N TRP A 88 -3.37 -3.67 10.27
CA TRP A 88 -2.19 -4.31 9.72
C TRP A 88 -2.10 -5.79 10.13
N HIS A 89 -1.83 -6.64 9.15
CA HIS A 89 -1.61 -8.07 9.28
C HIS A 89 -0.16 -8.41 8.93
N ALA A 90 0.40 -9.39 9.64
CA ALA A 90 1.67 -10.01 9.27
C ALA A 90 1.48 -11.02 8.11
N PRO A 91 2.55 -11.38 7.38
CA PRO A 91 2.50 -12.30 6.25
C PRO A 91 2.19 -13.74 6.68
#